data_AF-A0A4Q2RC57-F1
#
_entry.id   AF-A0A4Q2RC57-F1
#
_cell.length_a   1.000
_cell.length_b   1.000
_cell.length_c   1.000
_cell.angle_alpha   90.00
_cell.angle_beta   90.00
_cell.angle_gamma   90.00
#
_symmetry.space_group_name_H-M   'P 1'
#
loop_
_entity.id
_entity.type
_entity.pdbx_description
1 polymer ?
#
loop_
_entity_poly.entity_id
_entity_poly.type
_entity_poly.pdbx_seq_one_letter_code
_entity_poly.pdbx_strand_id
1 'polypeptide(L)'
;MSVSLKPIADQVIVITGASSGIGLATARMAAARGAKLVLAARSRDALDTLAREIIAGGGQALVVVADVAKQDDVARIAQGAIERFGGFDTWVNNAGTGMYGRIEGIPVEEMRKLFDVNVWGVVHGSLEALKHLKTRGGALINLGSVESHRAIALQGVYSATKHAVKAFTDEFRAGVEMDGAPVSVSLVKPAAIDTPFTVNAKNYLDSEPQHVPPVYAAETVADAILHCATVPTRDIFVGSGGKMIAEAEHFAPGLVDKGMAFAVAPATPSGHPPLRAADESILDRPSERLVTMGNYPGHTQKVSLYTKAMEHPVLASAIVAGLGLAAGTLLKTLPHSPATITGSVDATIAKALHIHLEARPGHEEDVQDLLDDILACVGREPRTGPWYGVRYTRTTFGIFEAFPDDAARQAHLGGRGAAILMERSNDLLARPARIDKLDVLVSKELFAGRSARVRA
;
A
#
# COMPACT_ATOMS: atom_id res chain seq x y z
N MET A 1 8.60 15.31 18.92
CA MET A 1 7.53 16.02 19.65
C MET A 1 6.19 15.46 19.18
N SER A 2 5.22 15.26 20.07
CA SER A 2 3.87 14.82 19.65
C SER A 2 3.15 15.99 18.96
N VAL A 3 2.86 15.85 17.66
CA VAL A 3 2.04 16.82 16.93
C VAL A 3 0.63 16.84 17.54
N SER A 4 0.13 18.02 17.90
CA SER A 4 -1.24 18.21 18.38
C SER A 4 -2.08 18.86 17.28
N LEU A 5 -3.18 18.21 16.90
CA LEU A 5 -4.07 18.67 15.83
C LEU A 5 -5.41 19.12 16.43
N LYS A 6 -6.00 20.18 15.86
CA LYS A 6 -7.27 20.76 16.35
C LYS A 6 -8.47 19.88 16.00
N PRO A 7 -9.59 19.94 16.74
CA PRO A 7 -10.87 19.39 16.29
C PRO A 7 -11.33 20.03 14.96
N ILE A 8 -12.04 19.29 14.10
CA ILE A 8 -12.49 19.78 12.78
C ILE A 8 -13.24 21.12 12.86
N ALA A 9 -14.11 21.31 13.86
CA ALA A 9 -14.90 22.52 14.04
C ALA A 9 -14.05 23.80 14.24
N ASP A 10 -12.81 23.64 14.72
CA ASP A 10 -11.89 24.75 15.00
C ASP A 10 -10.87 24.97 13.88
N GLN A 11 -10.95 24.18 12.79
CA GLN A 11 -9.98 24.22 11.71
C GLN A 11 -10.41 25.10 10.54
N VAL A 12 -9.39 25.69 9.91
CA VAL A 12 -9.43 26.14 8.52
C VAL A 12 -8.77 25.08 7.65
N ILE A 13 -9.53 24.49 6.73
CA ILE A 13 -9.09 23.39 5.87
C ILE A 13 -9.04 23.86 4.41
N VAL A 14 -7.86 23.75 3.80
CA VAL A 14 -7.64 23.97 2.38
C VAL A 14 -7.83 22.65 1.63
N ILE A 15 -8.70 22.63 0.61
CA ILE A 15 -8.98 21.44 -0.20
C ILE A 15 -8.77 21.78 -1.68
N THR A 16 -7.76 21.16 -2.29
CA THR A 16 -7.57 21.20 -3.75
C THR A 16 -8.40 20.12 -4.44
N GLY A 17 -8.91 20.40 -5.63
CA GLY A 17 -9.83 19.50 -6.33
C GLY A 17 -11.21 19.40 -5.65
N ALA A 18 -11.66 20.47 -4.99
CA ALA A 18 -12.91 20.49 -4.21
C ALA A 18 -14.20 20.40 -5.05
N SER A 19 -14.12 20.53 -6.38
CA SER A 19 -15.27 20.61 -7.29
C SER A 19 -15.93 19.27 -7.62
N SER A 20 -15.32 18.13 -7.29
CA SER A 20 -15.89 16.81 -7.62
C SER A 20 -15.32 15.68 -6.77
N GLY A 21 -15.99 14.53 -6.77
CA GLY A 21 -15.51 13.28 -6.20
C GLY A 21 -15.15 13.40 -4.72
N ILE A 22 -13.98 12.88 -4.35
CA ILE A 22 -13.47 12.86 -2.96
C ILE A 22 -13.40 14.27 -2.38
N GLY A 23 -12.79 15.22 -3.10
CA GLY A 23 -12.63 16.60 -2.59
C GLY A 23 -13.97 17.29 -2.29
N LEU A 24 -14.98 17.06 -3.12
CA LEU A 24 -16.34 17.57 -2.89
C LEU A 24 -17.00 16.91 -1.66
N ALA A 25 -16.87 15.58 -1.53
CA ALA A 25 -17.37 14.87 -0.36
C ALA A 25 -16.68 15.35 0.93
N THR A 26 -15.35 15.50 0.91
CA THR A 26 -14.57 16.05 2.03
C THR A 26 -15.01 17.46 2.40
N ALA A 27 -15.22 18.35 1.42
CA ALA A 27 -15.67 19.71 1.69
C ALA A 27 -17.05 19.71 2.38
N ARG A 28 -18.02 18.96 1.86
CA ARG A 28 -19.36 18.86 2.47
C ARG A 28 -19.30 18.32 3.89
N MET A 29 -18.55 17.23 4.10
CA MET A 29 -18.43 16.59 5.42
C MET A 29 -17.67 17.46 6.43
N ALA A 30 -16.63 18.19 6.00
CA ALA A 30 -15.90 19.13 6.83
C ALA A 30 -16.77 20.32 7.25
N ALA A 31 -17.52 20.90 6.30
CA ALA A 31 -18.44 22.00 6.58
C ALA A 31 -19.54 21.59 7.56
N ALA A 32 -20.12 20.39 7.39
CA ALA A 32 -21.11 19.83 8.32
C ALA A 32 -20.56 19.62 9.74
N ARG A 33 -19.24 19.51 9.89
CA ARG A 33 -18.53 19.41 11.18
C ARG A 33 -18.00 20.76 11.68
N GLY A 34 -18.37 21.87 11.04
CA GLY A 34 -18.07 23.24 11.48
C GLY A 34 -16.76 23.83 10.95
N ALA A 35 -16.01 23.11 10.11
CA ALA A 35 -14.75 23.64 9.57
C ALA A 35 -14.99 24.86 8.67
N LYS A 36 -14.04 25.79 8.67
CA LYS A 36 -13.94 26.86 7.67
C LYS A 36 -13.16 26.33 6.47
N LEU A 37 -13.66 26.55 5.27
CA LEU A 37 -13.10 25.91 4.07
C LEU A 37 -12.49 26.91 3.10
N VAL A 38 -11.36 26.51 2.52
CA VAL A 38 -10.80 27.13 1.31
C VAL A 38 -10.91 26.10 0.20
N LEU A 39 -11.80 26.37 -0.75
CA LEU A 39 -12.19 25.47 -1.82
C LEU A 39 -11.43 25.86 -3.08
N ALA A 40 -10.53 25.00 -3.54
CA ALA A 40 -9.70 25.26 -4.70
C ALA A 40 -9.93 24.22 -5.81
N ALA A 41 -10.20 24.71 -7.01
CA ALA A 41 -10.30 23.96 -8.25
C ALA A 41 -10.28 24.92 -9.45
N ARG A 42 -10.23 24.39 -10.67
CA ARG A 42 -10.27 25.21 -11.90
C ARG A 42 -11.66 25.73 -12.25
N SER A 43 -12.72 25.05 -11.80
CA SER A 43 -14.11 25.39 -12.13
C SER A 43 -14.69 26.39 -11.14
N ARG A 44 -14.81 27.65 -11.54
CA ARG A 44 -15.43 28.70 -10.71
C ARG A 44 -16.88 28.35 -10.34
N ASP A 45 -17.69 28.01 -11.33
CA ASP A 45 -19.14 27.82 -11.15
C ASP A 45 -19.45 26.67 -10.19
N ALA A 46 -18.68 25.58 -10.28
CA ALA A 46 -18.77 24.47 -9.34
C ALA A 46 -18.42 24.91 -7.92
N LEU A 47 -17.31 25.63 -7.74
CA LEU A 47 -16.88 26.12 -6.43
C LEU A 47 -17.87 27.14 -5.83
N ASP A 48 -18.37 28.08 -6.63
CA ASP A 48 -19.34 29.08 -6.17
C ASP A 48 -20.67 28.43 -5.78
N THR A 49 -21.07 27.36 -6.47
CA THR A 49 -22.24 26.55 -6.08
C THR A 49 -22.02 25.83 -4.77
N LEU A 50 -20.86 25.18 -4.58
CA LEU A 50 -20.51 24.50 -3.33
C LEU A 50 -20.39 25.50 -2.16
N ALA A 51 -19.78 26.67 -2.38
CA ALA A 51 -19.67 27.70 -1.37
C ALA A 51 -21.05 28.23 -0.94
N ARG A 52 -21.97 28.45 -1.89
CA ARG A 52 -23.36 28.82 -1.56
C ARG A 52 -24.07 27.73 -0.75
N GLU A 53 -23.90 26.46 -1.11
CA GLU A 53 -24.42 25.32 -0.36
C GLU A 53 -23.93 25.34 1.10
N ILE A 54 -22.62 25.51 1.31
CA ILE A 54 -22.00 25.56 2.64
C ILE A 54 -22.47 26.77 3.45
N ILE A 55 -22.52 27.95 2.84
CA ILE A 55 -22.95 29.19 3.50
C ILE A 55 -24.44 29.13 3.87
N ALA A 56 -25.29 28.57 3.00
CA ALA A 56 -26.70 28.34 3.30
C ALA A 56 -26.91 27.37 4.48
N GLY A 57 -25.97 26.43 4.68
CA GLY A 57 -25.90 25.57 5.86
C GLY A 57 -25.29 26.21 7.12
N GLY A 58 -24.97 27.51 7.08
CA GLY A 58 -24.36 28.24 8.20
C GLY A 58 -22.83 28.11 8.30
N GLY A 59 -22.18 27.45 7.34
CA GLY A 59 -20.73 27.31 7.28
C GLY A 59 -20.02 28.51 6.67
N GLN A 60 -18.69 28.42 6.57
CA GLN A 60 -17.84 29.44 5.94
C GLN A 60 -16.96 28.82 4.87
N ALA A 61 -16.99 29.39 3.66
CA ALA A 61 -16.19 28.93 2.53
C ALA A 61 -15.58 30.12 1.79
N LEU A 62 -14.31 29.98 1.39
CA LEU A 62 -13.61 30.84 0.45
C LEU A 62 -13.37 30.07 -0.84
N VAL A 63 -13.76 30.65 -1.97
CA VAL A 63 -13.48 30.09 -3.31
C VAL A 63 -12.18 30.67 -3.85
N VAL A 64 -11.27 29.79 -4.26
CA VAL A 64 -10.04 30.18 -4.98
C VAL A 64 -9.96 29.38 -6.28
N VAL A 65 -10.11 30.06 -7.41
CA VAL A 65 -9.90 29.43 -8.72
C VAL A 65 -8.41 29.25 -8.94
N ALA A 66 -8.00 28.00 -9.06
CA ALA A 66 -6.59 27.63 -9.13
C ALA A 66 -6.38 26.37 -9.97
N ASP A 67 -5.34 26.41 -10.79
CA ASP A 67 -4.73 25.25 -11.41
C ASP A 67 -3.50 24.82 -10.60
N VAL A 68 -3.56 23.65 -9.96
CA VAL A 68 -2.46 23.18 -9.08
C VAL A 68 -1.15 22.92 -9.83
N ALA A 69 -1.21 22.71 -11.16
CA ALA A 69 -0.02 22.62 -11.99
C ALA A 69 0.78 23.94 -12.03
N LYS A 70 0.16 25.07 -11.65
CA LYS A 70 0.78 26.39 -11.63
C LYS A 70 1.10 26.80 -10.19
N GLN A 71 2.39 26.98 -9.90
CA GLN A 71 2.84 27.33 -8.56
C GLN A 71 2.21 28.63 -8.03
N ASP A 72 2.08 29.66 -8.87
CA ASP A 72 1.48 30.95 -8.49
C ASP A 72 0.00 30.82 -8.13
N ASP A 73 -0.73 29.90 -8.76
CA ASP A 73 -2.12 29.63 -8.42
C ASP A 73 -2.24 29.00 -7.04
N VAL A 74 -1.33 28.07 -6.70
CA VAL A 74 -1.27 27.44 -5.39
C VAL A 74 -0.92 28.46 -4.29
N ALA A 75 0.02 29.37 -4.55
CA ALA A 75 0.37 30.44 -3.64
C ALA A 75 -0.84 31.35 -3.32
N ARG A 76 -1.69 31.64 -4.31
CA ARG A 76 -2.93 32.42 -4.09
C ARG A 76 -3.93 31.70 -3.18
N ILE A 77 -3.96 30.37 -3.17
CA ILE A 77 -4.81 29.61 -2.24
C ILE A 77 -4.38 29.88 -0.79
N ALA A 78 -3.07 29.77 -0.51
CA ALA A 78 -2.52 30.03 0.82
C ALA A 78 -2.74 31.49 1.24
N GLN A 79 -2.46 32.43 0.33
CA GLN A 79 -2.67 33.86 0.58
C GLN A 79 -4.14 34.16 0.92
N GLY A 80 -5.09 33.63 0.15
CA GLY A 80 -6.51 33.81 0.42
C GLY A 80 -6.93 33.22 1.77
N ALA A 81 -6.39 32.06 2.16
CA ALA A 81 -6.63 31.47 3.48
C ALA A 81 -6.11 32.37 4.61
N ILE A 82 -4.93 32.95 4.44
CA ILE A 82 -4.30 33.87 5.40
C ILE A 82 -5.12 35.15 5.54
N GLU A 83 -5.48 35.79 4.42
CA GLU A 83 -6.25 37.02 4.41
C GLU A 83 -7.66 36.85 5.00
N ARG A 84 -8.35 35.77 4.64
CA ARG A 84 -9.75 35.58 5.01
C ARG A 84 -9.94 35.01 6.42
N PHE A 85 -9.04 34.14 6.86
CA PHE A 85 -9.21 33.36 8.09
C PHE A 85 -8.02 33.47 9.07
N GLY A 86 -6.98 34.25 8.74
CA GLY A 86 -5.77 34.35 9.55
C GLY A 86 -4.84 33.14 9.42
N GLY A 87 -5.06 32.30 8.40
CA GLY A 87 -4.24 31.14 8.05
C GLY A 87 -5.05 29.85 7.97
N PHE A 88 -4.35 28.73 7.83
CA PHE A 88 -4.95 27.39 7.79
C PHE A 88 -4.31 26.44 8.82
N ASP A 89 -5.02 25.34 9.07
CA ASP A 89 -4.63 24.27 10.01
C ASP A 89 -4.40 22.94 9.27
N THR A 90 -5.17 22.68 8.20
CA THR A 90 -5.03 21.47 7.39
C THR A 90 -4.98 21.82 5.91
N TRP A 91 -4.03 21.24 5.19
CA TRP A 91 -3.91 21.33 3.73
C TRP A 91 -4.09 19.95 3.08
N VAL A 92 -5.06 19.84 2.17
CA VAL A 92 -5.38 18.60 1.45
C VAL A 92 -5.02 18.73 -0.03
N ASN A 93 -3.95 18.04 -0.42
CA ASN A 93 -3.56 17.83 -1.81
C ASN A 93 -4.37 16.67 -2.40
N ASN A 94 -5.60 16.97 -2.84
CA ASN A 94 -6.54 16.01 -3.42
C ASN A 94 -6.69 16.16 -4.95
N ALA A 95 -6.38 17.31 -5.53
CA ALA A 95 -6.47 17.50 -6.98
C ALA A 95 -5.66 16.43 -7.74
N GLY A 96 -6.31 15.78 -8.71
CA GLY A 96 -5.69 14.78 -9.56
C GLY A 96 -6.66 14.25 -10.60
N THR A 97 -6.12 13.62 -11.63
CA THR A 97 -6.90 12.95 -12.68
C THR A 97 -6.25 11.63 -13.09
N GLY A 98 -6.99 10.81 -13.83
CA GLY A 98 -6.55 9.53 -14.34
C GLY A 98 -6.21 9.57 -15.83
N MET A 99 -5.55 8.50 -16.27
CA MET A 99 -5.33 8.23 -17.69
C MET A 99 -5.39 6.73 -17.93
N TYR A 100 -6.19 6.33 -18.91
CA TYR A 100 -6.38 4.93 -19.30
C TYR A 100 -5.81 4.70 -20.69
N GLY A 101 -5.04 3.63 -20.85
CA GLY A 101 -4.44 3.26 -22.12
C GLY A 101 -3.24 2.31 -21.97
N ARG A 102 -2.84 1.71 -23.08
CA ARG A 102 -1.54 1.04 -23.17
C ARG A 102 -0.45 2.10 -23.16
N ILE A 103 0.63 1.90 -22.41
CA ILE A 103 1.66 2.93 -22.21
C ILE A 103 2.25 3.39 -23.55
N GLU A 104 2.50 2.45 -24.46
CA GLU A 104 3.04 2.70 -25.80
C GLU A 104 2.07 3.47 -26.72
N GLY A 105 0.78 3.51 -26.40
CA GLY A 105 -0.26 4.20 -27.17
C GLY A 105 -0.60 5.59 -26.66
N ILE A 106 0.01 6.03 -25.54
CA ILE A 106 -0.25 7.34 -24.94
C ILE A 106 0.82 8.34 -25.43
N PRO A 107 0.45 9.55 -25.90
CA PRO A 107 1.42 10.60 -26.23
C PRO A 107 2.22 11.07 -25.02
N VAL A 108 3.52 11.31 -25.18
CA VAL A 108 4.42 11.70 -24.08
C VAL A 108 4.02 13.05 -23.47
N GLU A 109 3.54 13.99 -24.28
CA GLU A 109 3.07 15.30 -23.85
C GLU A 109 1.91 15.19 -22.86
N GLU A 110 1.05 14.19 -23.07
CA GLU A 110 -0.10 13.91 -22.22
C GLU A 110 0.33 13.24 -20.92
N MET A 111 1.36 12.39 -20.96
CA MET A 111 2.00 11.89 -19.76
C MET A 111 2.57 13.04 -18.92
N ARG A 112 3.25 14.02 -19.54
CA ARG A 112 3.81 15.19 -18.84
C ARG A 112 2.71 16.01 -18.17
N LYS A 113 1.62 16.34 -18.87
CA LYS A 113 0.47 17.04 -18.28
C LYS A 113 -0.10 16.30 -17.06
N LEU A 114 -0.18 14.96 -17.12
CA LEU A 114 -0.64 14.17 -15.98
C LEU A 114 0.31 14.31 -14.78
N PHE A 115 1.63 14.32 -15.01
CA PHE A 115 2.63 14.59 -13.97
C PHE A 115 2.52 16.02 -13.41
N ASP A 116 2.28 17.02 -14.26
CA ASP A 116 2.13 18.42 -13.83
C ASP A 116 0.98 18.57 -12.83
N VAL A 117 -0.13 17.88 -13.06
CA VAL A 117 -1.27 17.92 -12.12
C VAL A 117 -1.03 17.01 -10.91
N ASN A 118 -0.76 15.72 -11.13
CA ASN A 118 -0.78 14.71 -10.07
C ASN A 118 0.47 14.73 -9.18
N VAL A 119 1.61 15.16 -9.70
CA VAL A 119 2.89 15.19 -8.98
C VAL A 119 3.25 16.62 -8.63
N TRP A 120 3.42 17.50 -9.62
CA TRP A 120 3.80 18.89 -9.35
C TRP A 120 2.73 19.64 -8.56
N GLY A 121 1.44 19.37 -8.78
CA GLY A 121 0.38 19.91 -7.94
C GLY A 121 0.51 19.56 -6.47
N VAL A 122 0.91 18.32 -6.16
CA VAL A 122 1.19 17.89 -4.77
C VAL A 122 2.44 18.58 -4.24
N VAL A 123 3.51 18.65 -5.03
CA VAL A 123 4.77 19.32 -4.65
C VAL A 123 4.52 20.80 -4.32
N HIS A 124 3.86 21.54 -5.22
CA HIS A 124 3.52 22.94 -5.01
C HIS A 124 2.70 23.13 -3.74
N GLY A 125 1.64 22.34 -3.57
CA GLY A 125 0.78 22.43 -2.39
C GLY A 125 1.50 22.08 -1.09
N SER A 126 2.32 21.03 -1.07
CA SER A 126 3.11 20.64 0.11
C SER A 126 4.14 21.70 0.50
N LEU A 127 4.88 22.24 -0.48
CA LEU A 127 5.86 23.29 -0.22
C LEU A 127 5.19 24.57 0.30
N GLU A 128 4.08 24.96 -0.30
CA GLU A 128 3.33 26.16 0.11
C GLU A 128 2.72 25.98 1.50
N ALA A 129 2.10 24.83 1.77
CA ALA A 129 1.56 24.51 3.08
C ALA A 129 2.63 24.56 4.16
N LEU A 130 3.82 24.00 3.91
CA LEU A 130 4.89 23.93 4.89
C LEU A 130 5.41 25.32 5.29
N LYS A 131 5.47 26.30 4.36
CA LYS A 131 5.87 27.68 4.70
C LYS A 131 5.05 28.25 5.87
N HIS A 132 3.76 27.91 5.93
CA HIS A 132 2.84 28.36 6.97
C HIS A 132 2.79 27.41 8.17
N LEU A 133 2.65 26.10 7.92
CA LEU A 133 2.46 25.10 8.98
C LEU A 133 3.74 24.86 9.80
N LYS A 134 4.94 25.13 9.26
CA LYS A 134 6.21 24.92 9.96
C LYS A 134 6.30 25.68 11.29
N THR A 135 5.66 26.84 11.40
CA THR A 135 5.66 27.66 12.64
C THR A 135 4.41 27.49 13.49
N ARG A 136 3.27 27.15 12.88
CA ARG A 136 1.97 27.08 13.58
C ARG A 136 1.52 25.67 13.95
N GLY A 137 2.10 24.67 13.29
CA GLY A 137 1.65 23.29 13.32
C GLY A 137 0.37 23.05 12.54
N GLY A 138 0.08 21.77 12.28
CA GLY A 138 -1.12 21.35 11.54
C GLY A 138 -0.91 20.07 10.75
N ALA A 139 -1.83 19.81 9.81
CA ALA A 139 -1.83 18.60 8.99
C ALA A 139 -1.62 18.91 7.50
N LEU A 140 -0.74 18.15 6.86
CA LEU A 140 -0.57 18.11 5.42
C LEU A 140 -0.95 16.71 4.93
N ILE A 141 -1.96 16.63 4.08
CA ILE A 141 -2.54 15.37 3.63
C ILE A 141 -2.39 15.26 2.12
N ASN A 142 -1.63 14.26 1.68
CA ASN A 142 -1.42 13.95 0.27
C ASN A 142 -2.27 12.74 -0.15
N LEU A 143 -3.01 12.88 -1.26
CA LEU A 143 -3.79 11.79 -1.83
C LEU A 143 -2.94 10.96 -2.80
N GLY A 144 -2.51 9.80 -2.31
CA GLY A 144 -1.95 8.74 -3.13
C GLY A 144 -3.04 7.87 -3.76
N SER A 145 -2.76 6.59 -3.80
CA SER A 145 -3.65 5.51 -4.25
C SER A 145 -3.06 4.17 -3.79
N VAL A 146 -3.85 3.10 -3.80
CA VAL A 146 -3.31 1.73 -3.80
C VAL A 146 -2.30 1.53 -4.93
N GLU A 147 -2.48 2.26 -6.03
CA GLU A 147 -1.56 2.30 -7.17
C GLU A 147 -0.22 2.98 -6.88
N SER A 148 0.00 3.47 -5.66
CA SER A 148 1.32 3.93 -5.21
C SER A 148 2.24 2.79 -4.79
N HIS A 149 1.72 1.57 -4.70
CA HIS A 149 2.47 0.35 -4.35
C HIS A 149 2.52 -0.66 -5.48
N ARG A 150 1.48 -0.67 -6.34
CA ARG A 150 1.39 -1.62 -7.44
C ARG A 150 0.73 -0.97 -8.64
N ALA A 151 1.38 -1.04 -9.79
CA ALA A 151 0.80 -0.55 -11.03
C ALA A 151 -0.40 -1.40 -11.46
N ILE A 152 -1.45 -0.74 -11.93
CA ILE A 152 -2.63 -1.39 -12.50
C ILE A 152 -2.54 -1.37 -14.02
N ALA A 153 -2.87 -2.51 -14.64
CA ALA A 153 -2.88 -2.64 -16.09
C ALA A 153 -3.80 -1.57 -16.72
N LEU A 154 -3.36 -1.01 -17.84
CA LEU A 154 -4.02 0.11 -18.54
C LEU A 154 -4.04 1.44 -17.78
N GLN A 155 -3.44 1.54 -16.59
CA GLN A 155 -3.31 2.78 -15.82
C GLN A 155 -1.85 3.14 -15.55
N GLY A 156 -0.90 2.60 -16.32
CA GLY A 156 0.53 2.65 -16.01
C GLY A 156 1.10 4.06 -15.78
N VAL A 157 0.70 5.05 -16.58
CA VAL A 157 1.14 6.44 -16.40
C VAL A 157 0.58 7.03 -15.11
N TYR A 158 -0.70 6.78 -14.80
CA TYR A 158 -1.31 7.19 -13.54
C TYR A 158 -0.64 6.51 -12.34
N SER A 159 -0.44 5.19 -12.39
CA SER A 159 0.28 4.46 -11.36
C SER A 159 1.68 5.03 -11.12
N ALA A 160 2.41 5.41 -12.18
CA ALA A 160 3.71 6.05 -12.06
C ALA A 160 3.64 7.38 -11.30
N THR A 161 2.63 8.23 -11.57
CA THR A 161 2.43 9.46 -10.79
C THR A 161 2.17 9.18 -9.31
N LYS A 162 1.41 8.13 -8.98
CA LYS A 162 1.08 7.79 -7.59
C LYS A 162 2.26 7.19 -6.84
N HIS A 163 3.14 6.43 -7.50
CA HIS A 163 4.42 6.03 -6.93
C HIS A 163 5.30 7.26 -6.63
N ALA A 164 5.38 8.23 -7.55
CA ALA A 164 6.13 9.46 -7.34
C ALA A 164 5.58 10.27 -6.14
N VAL A 165 4.26 10.40 -6.01
CA VAL A 165 3.62 11.06 -4.86
C VAL A 165 3.96 10.35 -3.54
N LYS A 166 3.97 9.02 -3.51
CA LYS A 166 4.37 8.27 -2.31
C LYS A 166 5.83 8.54 -1.95
N ALA A 167 6.74 8.42 -2.92
CA ALA A 167 8.17 8.65 -2.69
C ALA A 167 8.42 10.08 -2.19
N PHE A 168 7.81 11.07 -2.84
CA PHE A 168 7.86 12.47 -2.42
C PHE A 168 7.32 12.64 -0.99
N THR A 169 6.15 12.09 -0.68
CA THR A 169 5.53 12.24 0.65
C THR A 169 6.37 11.58 1.75
N ASP A 170 6.98 10.43 1.46
CA ASP A 170 7.86 9.73 2.40
C ASP A 170 9.12 10.53 2.72
N GLU A 171 9.77 11.11 1.71
CA GLU A 171 10.94 11.98 1.88
C GLU A 171 10.56 13.29 2.57
N PHE A 172 9.50 13.95 2.10
CA PHE A 172 9.05 15.24 2.64
C PHE A 172 8.71 15.14 4.13
N ARG A 173 8.04 14.05 4.53
CA ARG A 173 7.75 13.76 5.94
C ARG A 173 9.04 13.61 6.75
N ALA A 174 10.03 12.86 6.26
CA ALA A 174 11.30 12.69 6.95
C ALA A 174 12.03 14.03 7.13
N GLY A 175 12.02 14.90 6.11
CA GLY A 175 12.57 16.26 6.21
C GLY A 175 11.87 17.11 7.26
N VAL A 176 10.53 17.09 7.29
CA VAL A 176 9.72 17.78 8.31
C VAL A 176 10.03 17.28 9.73
N GLU A 177 10.21 15.98 9.89
CA GLU A 177 10.56 15.35 11.17
C GLU A 177 11.99 15.72 11.62
N MET A 178 12.96 15.73 10.70
CA MET A 178 14.33 16.17 10.97
C MET A 178 14.40 17.61 11.46
N ASP A 179 13.56 18.49 10.91
CA ASP A 179 13.43 19.89 11.33
C ASP A 179 12.69 20.07 12.67
N GLY A 180 12.11 19.00 13.23
CA GLY A 180 11.30 19.05 14.44
C GLY A 180 10.03 19.89 14.27
N ALA A 181 9.57 20.10 13.04
CA ALA A 181 8.42 20.95 12.76
C ALA A 181 7.12 20.29 13.27
N PRO A 182 6.17 21.06 13.86
CA PRO A 182 4.94 20.53 14.44
C PRO A 182 3.87 20.17 13.38
N VAL A 183 4.28 19.52 12.29
CA VAL A 183 3.41 19.22 11.13
C VAL A 183 3.25 17.70 10.99
N SER A 184 2.01 17.23 10.94
CA SER A 184 1.71 15.84 10.57
C SER A 184 1.60 15.73 9.06
N VAL A 185 2.35 14.81 8.45
CA VAL A 185 2.29 14.54 7.00
C VAL A 185 1.70 13.17 6.76
N SER A 186 0.54 13.11 6.12
CA SER A 186 -0.23 11.88 5.89
C SER A 186 -0.29 11.51 4.42
N LEU A 187 -0.22 10.21 4.13
CA LEU A 187 -0.51 9.66 2.80
C LEU A 187 -1.79 8.81 2.85
N VAL A 188 -2.86 9.32 2.25
CA VAL A 188 -4.13 8.61 2.11
C VAL A 188 -4.11 7.83 0.79
N LYS A 189 -4.45 6.53 0.84
CA LYS A 189 -4.31 5.60 -0.29
C LYS A 189 -5.66 4.95 -0.62
N PRO A 190 -6.51 5.64 -1.40
CA PRO A 190 -7.78 5.07 -1.84
C PRO A 190 -7.60 3.88 -2.79
N ALA A 191 -8.44 2.87 -2.63
CA ALA A 191 -8.69 1.82 -3.61
C ALA A 191 -9.61 2.35 -4.74
N ALA A 192 -10.35 1.47 -5.43
CA ALA A 192 -11.36 1.90 -6.38
C ALA A 192 -12.51 2.63 -5.67
N ILE A 193 -12.75 3.90 -6.02
CA ILE A 193 -13.78 4.74 -5.40
C ILE A 193 -14.77 5.19 -6.47
N ASP A 194 -16.06 5.02 -6.19
CA ASP A 194 -17.15 5.43 -7.05
C ASP A 194 -17.24 6.96 -7.09
N THR A 195 -16.50 7.54 -8.01
CA THR A 195 -16.43 8.97 -8.28
C THR A 195 -16.46 9.20 -9.78
N PRO A 196 -16.68 10.44 -10.24
CA PRO A 196 -16.55 10.77 -11.65
C PRO A 196 -15.13 10.57 -12.23
N PHE A 197 -14.18 10.00 -11.48
CA PHE A 197 -12.78 9.81 -11.89
C PHE A 197 -12.64 9.07 -13.22
N THR A 198 -13.36 7.96 -13.43
CA THR A 198 -13.32 7.20 -14.69
C THR A 198 -13.81 8.05 -15.87
N VAL A 199 -14.94 8.73 -15.68
CA VAL A 199 -15.58 9.61 -16.68
C VAL A 199 -14.71 10.83 -17.01
N ASN A 200 -13.95 11.31 -16.03
CA ASN A 200 -13.13 12.50 -16.15
C ASN A 200 -11.71 12.20 -16.63
N ALA A 201 -11.25 10.96 -16.50
CA ALA A 201 -9.92 10.53 -16.90
C ALA A 201 -9.73 10.63 -18.42
N LYS A 202 -8.49 10.80 -18.84
CA LYS A 202 -8.16 10.77 -20.27
C LYS A 202 -8.18 9.32 -20.74
N ASN A 203 -8.99 9.00 -21.75
CA ASN A 203 -9.24 7.63 -22.17
C ASN A 203 -8.70 7.38 -23.58
N TYR A 204 -7.71 6.49 -23.70
CA TYR A 204 -7.16 6.00 -24.97
C TYR A 204 -7.57 4.55 -25.27
N LEU A 205 -8.58 4.04 -24.58
CA LEU A 205 -9.19 2.74 -24.87
C LEU A 205 -10.34 2.91 -25.86
N ASP A 206 -10.67 1.85 -26.60
CA ASP A 206 -11.86 1.81 -27.47
C ASP A 206 -13.18 1.68 -26.70
N SER A 207 -13.13 1.70 -25.36
CA SER A 207 -14.27 1.53 -24.47
C SER A 207 -14.11 2.41 -23.23
N GLU A 208 -15.25 2.81 -22.65
CA GLU A 208 -15.27 3.50 -21.37
C GLU A 208 -14.66 2.62 -20.26
N PRO A 209 -13.69 3.14 -19.47
CA PRO A 209 -13.11 2.40 -18.37
C PRO A 209 -14.11 2.27 -17.21
N GLN A 210 -14.04 1.15 -16.52
CA GLN A 210 -14.79 0.93 -15.28
C GLN A 210 -13.86 0.46 -14.16
N HIS A 211 -14.28 0.70 -12.93
CA HIS A 211 -13.60 0.16 -11.77
C HIS A 211 -13.80 -1.35 -11.67
N VAL A 212 -12.75 -2.05 -11.25
CA VAL A 212 -12.85 -3.45 -10.87
C VAL A 212 -13.21 -3.53 -9.38
N PRO A 213 -14.29 -4.23 -8.99
CA PRO A 213 -14.70 -4.33 -7.60
C PRO A 213 -13.63 -4.96 -6.68
N PRO A 214 -13.65 -4.65 -5.38
CA PRO A 214 -14.66 -3.84 -4.67
C PRO A 214 -14.49 -2.33 -4.87
N VAL A 215 -15.63 -1.62 -5.01
CA VAL A 215 -15.68 -0.16 -5.17
C VAL A 215 -16.28 0.47 -3.91
N TYR A 216 -15.71 1.57 -3.44
CA TYR A 216 -16.11 2.25 -2.20
C TYR A 216 -16.67 3.65 -2.46
N ALA A 217 -17.43 4.19 -1.53
CA ALA A 217 -17.99 5.54 -1.63
C ALA A 217 -16.93 6.63 -1.39
N ALA A 218 -17.10 7.80 -2.01
CA ALA A 218 -16.21 8.96 -1.84
C ALA A 218 -16.12 9.40 -0.37
N GLU A 219 -17.22 9.27 0.36
CA GLU A 219 -17.36 9.58 1.78
C GLU A 219 -16.40 8.76 2.64
N THR A 220 -16.09 7.51 2.24
CA THR A 220 -15.11 6.67 2.99
C THR A 220 -13.70 7.27 2.92
N VAL A 221 -13.33 7.89 1.80
CA VAL A 221 -12.04 8.59 1.71
C VAL A 221 -12.09 9.92 2.45
N ALA A 222 -13.21 10.64 2.36
CA ALA A 222 -13.40 11.88 3.08
C ALA A 222 -13.30 11.69 4.61
N ASP A 223 -13.87 10.61 5.17
CA ASP A 223 -13.69 10.26 6.58
C ASP A 223 -12.21 10.05 6.93
N ALA A 224 -11.46 9.29 6.12
CA ALA A 224 -10.03 9.08 6.33
C ALA A 224 -9.22 10.39 6.26
N ILE A 225 -9.56 11.32 5.35
CA ILE A 225 -8.94 12.65 5.26
C ILE A 225 -9.23 13.44 6.55
N LEU A 226 -10.48 13.49 6.99
CA LEU A 226 -10.86 14.23 8.21
C LEU A 226 -10.30 13.58 9.48
N HIS A 227 -10.10 12.26 9.48
CA HIS A 227 -9.35 11.56 10.52
C HIS A 227 -7.89 12.05 10.55
N CYS A 228 -7.19 12.04 9.42
CA CYS A 228 -5.80 12.52 9.33
C CYS A 228 -5.66 14.01 9.71
N ALA A 229 -6.72 14.81 9.51
CA ALA A 229 -6.74 16.21 9.92
C ALA A 229 -6.78 16.39 11.45
N THR A 230 -7.21 15.39 12.22
CA THR A 230 -7.35 15.48 13.70
C THR A 230 -6.46 14.51 14.47
N VAL A 231 -5.97 13.46 13.80
CA VAL A 231 -5.15 12.40 14.39
C VAL A 231 -3.89 12.24 13.55
N PRO A 232 -2.69 12.48 14.12
CA PRO A 232 -1.43 12.27 13.39
C PRO A 232 -1.34 10.85 12.85
N THR A 233 -1.45 10.71 11.53
CA THR A 233 -1.53 9.42 10.84
C THR A 233 -0.51 9.40 9.73
N ARG A 234 0.39 8.42 9.73
CA ARG A 234 1.42 8.34 8.68
C ARG A 234 0.81 7.94 7.33
N ASP A 235 0.14 6.80 7.31
CA ASP A 235 -0.38 6.15 6.12
C ASP A 235 -1.74 5.52 6.43
N ILE A 236 -2.74 5.74 5.55
CA ILE A 236 -4.05 5.08 5.67
C ILE A 236 -4.50 4.54 4.32
N PHE A 237 -4.91 3.28 4.30
CA PHE A 237 -5.54 2.65 3.13
C PHE A 237 -7.06 2.76 3.26
N VAL A 238 -7.70 3.21 2.19
CA VAL A 238 -9.16 3.32 2.14
C VAL A 238 -9.71 2.25 1.20
N GLY A 239 -10.42 1.28 1.79
CA GLY A 239 -10.83 0.06 1.12
C GLY A 239 -9.96 -1.15 1.50
N SER A 240 -10.60 -2.25 1.93
CA SER A 240 -9.93 -3.45 2.44
C SER A 240 -9.16 -4.20 1.34
N GLY A 241 -9.67 -4.20 0.11
CA GLY A 241 -8.99 -4.84 -1.03
C GLY A 241 -7.65 -4.18 -1.38
N GLY A 242 -7.52 -2.87 -1.15
CA GLY A 242 -6.32 -2.10 -1.46
C GLY A 242 -5.08 -2.54 -0.68
N LYS A 243 -5.24 -2.78 0.63
CA LYS A 243 -4.15 -3.27 1.47
C LYS A 243 -3.78 -4.71 1.13
N MET A 244 -4.76 -5.57 0.88
CA MET A 244 -4.50 -6.97 0.52
C MET A 244 -3.67 -7.07 -0.78
N ILE A 245 -3.96 -6.24 -1.79
CA ILE A 245 -3.20 -6.20 -3.04
C ILE A 245 -1.76 -5.72 -2.78
N ALA A 246 -1.59 -4.67 -1.97
CA ALA A 246 -0.26 -4.14 -1.64
C ALA A 246 0.61 -5.19 -0.92
N GLU A 247 0.04 -5.95 0.01
CA GLU A 247 0.75 -7.03 0.71
C GLU A 247 1.01 -8.23 -0.23
N ALA A 248 0.05 -8.61 -1.09
CA ALA A 248 0.20 -9.74 -2.01
C ALA A 248 1.34 -9.53 -3.03
N GLU A 249 1.55 -8.30 -3.50
CA GLU A 249 2.65 -7.94 -4.38
C GLU A 249 4.02 -8.21 -3.74
N HIS A 250 4.15 -7.97 -2.43
CA HIS A 250 5.40 -8.19 -1.71
C HIS A 250 5.79 -9.68 -1.66
N PHE A 251 4.80 -10.58 -1.57
CA PHE A 251 5.05 -12.01 -1.38
C PHE A 251 5.01 -12.83 -2.67
N ALA A 252 4.27 -12.40 -3.70
CA ALA A 252 4.06 -13.20 -4.91
C ALA A 252 3.89 -12.36 -6.21
N PRO A 253 4.86 -11.51 -6.58
CA PRO A 253 4.72 -10.52 -7.66
C PRO A 253 4.37 -11.17 -9.02
N GLY A 254 5.01 -12.29 -9.38
CA GLY A 254 4.74 -12.97 -10.66
C GLY A 254 3.34 -13.62 -10.75
N LEU A 255 2.72 -13.98 -9.62
CA LEU A 255 1.34 -14.48 -9.60
C LEU A 255 0.35 -13.31 -9.74
N VAL A 256 0.64 -12.19 -9.09
CA VAL A 256 -0.14 -10.95 -9.20
C VAL A 256 -0.07 -10.40 -10.62
N ASP A 257 1.10 -10.39 -11.27
CA ASP A 257 1.26 -10.02 -12.69
C ASP A 257 0.31 -10.80 -13.61
N LYS A 258 0.29 -12.14 -13.44
CA LYS A 258 -0.63 -13.00 -14.20
C LYS A 258 -2.08 -12.68 -13.88
N GLY A 259 -2.45 -12.53 -12.61
CA GLY A 259 -3.80 -12.14 -12.21
C GLY A 259 -4.25 -10.81 -12.85
N MET A 260 -3.35 -9.82 -12.91
CA MET A 260 -3.62 -8.54 -13.54
C MET A 260 -3.87 -8.68 -15.05
N ALA A 261 -3.04 -9.47 -15.73
CA ALA A 261 -3.18 -9.71 -17.17
C ALA A 261 -4.46 -10.49 -17.52
N PHE A 262 -4.84 -11.49 -16.72
CA PHE A 262 -5.95 -12.39 -17.03
C PHE A 262 -7.29 -11.98 -16.44
N ALA A 263 -7.34 -11.21 -15.35
CA ALA A 263 -8.58 -10.83 -14.67
C ALA A 263 -8.85 -9.32 -14.70
N VAL A 264 -7.84 -8.47 -14.47
CA VAL A 264 -8.07 -7.02 -14.33
C VAL A 264 -8.07 -6.31 -15.68
N ALA A 265 -7.08 -6.58 -16.55
CA ALA A 265 -7.01 -5.95 -17.87
C ALA A 265 -8.25 -6.23 -18.74
N PRO A 266 -8.81 -7.46 -18.78
CA PRO A 266 -10.03 -7.73 -19.55
C PRO A 266 -11.30 -7.14 -18.92
N ALA A 267 -11.32 -6.91 -17.59
CA ALA A 267 -12.49 -6.37 -16.88
C ALA A 267 -12.51 -4.83 -16.81
N THR A 268 -11.40 -4.16 -17.14
CA THR A 268 -11.27 -2.70 -17.10
C THR A 268 -12.09 -2.00 -18.20
N PRO A 269 -12.10 -2.46 -19.47
CA PRO A 269 -13.07 -1.99 -20.45
C PRO A 269 -14.49 -2.38 -20.05
N SER A 270 -15.43 -1.44 -20.07
CA SER A 270 -16.85 -1.72 -19.78
C SER A 270 -17.60 -2.40 -20.94
N GLY A 271 -17.04 -2.33 -22.16
CA GLY A 271 -17.73 -2.71 -23.40
C GLY A 271 -18.66 -1.64 -23.97
N HIS A 272 -18.86 -0.53 -23.25
CA HIS A 272 -19.58 0.64 -23.77
C HIS A 272 -18.64 1.59 -24.52
N PRO A 273 -19.13 2.29 -25.56
CA PRO A 273 -18.36 3.33 -26.25
C PRO A 273 -17.88 4.41 -25.26
N PRO A 274 -16.71 5.04 -25.50
CA PRO A 274 -16.22 6.13 -24.68
C PRO A 274 -17.25 7.25 -24.55
N LEU A 275 -17.48 7.75 -23.33
CA LEU A 275 -18.46 8.81 -23.06
C LEU A 275 -18.03 10.17 -23.59
N ARG A 276 -16.72 10.37 -23.76
CA ARG A 276 -16.10 11.60 -24.24
C ARG A 276 -14.89 11.27 -25.09
N ALA A 277 -14.56 12.14 -26.03
CA ALA A 277 -13.30 12.06 -26.74
C ALA A 277 -12.14 12.34 -25.77
N ALA A 278 -10.95 11.80 -26.05
CA ALA A 278 -9.80 11.89 -25.14
C ALA A 278 -9.42 13.36 -24.81
N ASP A 279 -9.64 14.28 -25.75
CA ASP A 279 -9.38 15.73 -25.64
C ASP A 279 -10.44 16.50 -24.83
N GLU A 280 -11.49 15.84 -24.37
CA GLU A 280 -12.54 16.40 -23.51
C GLU A 280 -12.43 15.98 -22.03
N SER A 281 -11.30 15.36 -21.66
CA SER A 281 -10.97 14.98 -20.27
C SER A 281 -10.85 16.20 -19.36
N ILE A 282 -10.99 15.97 -18.04
CA ILE A 282 -10.69 17.03 -17.08
C ILE A 282 -9.23 17.48 -17.13
N LEU A 283 -8.32 16.71 -17.72
CA LEU A 283 -6.94 17.15 -17.89
C LEU A 283 -6.87 18.44 -18.73
N ASP A 284 -7.70 18.56 -19.76
CA ASP A 284 -7.69 19.67 -20.70
C ASP A 284 -8.74 20.76 -20.38
N ARG A 285 -9.86 20.40 -19.73
CA ARG A 285 -10.93 21.35 -19.37
C ARG A 285 -11.46 21.14 -17.93
N PRO A 286 -11.92 22.18 -17.22
CA PRO A 286 -12.53 21.99 -15.90
C PRO A 286 -13.87 21.25 -15.98
N SER A 287 -14.21 20.45 -14.96
CA SER A 287 -15.58 19.92 -14.80
C SER A 287 -16.52 21.01 -14.28
N GLU A 288 -17.63 21.23 -14.97
CA GLU A 288 -18.62 22.27 -14.61
C GLU A 288 -19.69 21.78 -13.62
N ARG A 289 -19.83 20.46 -13.42
CA ARG A 289 -20.86 19.88 -12.54
C ARG A 289 -20.30 19.37 -11.22
N LEU A 290 -21.00 19.70 -10.13
CA LEU A 290 -20.75 19.15 -8.79
C LEU A 290 -21.29 17.72 -8.71
N VAL A 291 -20.40 16.74 -8.79
CA VAL A 291 -20.78 15.33 -8.70
C VAL A 291 -19.82 14.58 -7.78
N THR A 292 -20.36 13.86 -6.80
CA THR A 292 -19.58 13.01 -5.87
C THR A 292 -19.46 11.57 -6.35
N MET A 293 -20.49 11.02 -7.00
CA MET A 293 -20.54 9.63 -7.49
C MET A 293 -20.20 9.52 -8.97
N GLY A 294 -19.61 8.38 -9.37
CA GLY A 294 -19.31 8.07 -10.76
C GLY A 294 -20.48 7.45 -11.51
N ASN A 295 -20.16 6.79 -12.63
CA ASN A 295 -21.08 6.01 -13.44
C ASN A 295 -20.96 4.50 -13.17
N TYR A 296 -20.43 4.09 -12.02
CA TYR A 296 -20.21 2.68 -11.73
C TYR A 296 -21.55 1.93 -11.62
N PRO A 297 -21.80 0.88 -12.43
CA PRO A 297 -23.11 0.21 -12.45
C PRO A 297 -23.29 -0.79 -11.31
N GLY A 298 -22.20 -1.16 -10.62
CA GLY A 298 -22.19 -2.16 -9.54
C GLY A 298 -22.49 -1.58 -8.16
N HIS A 299 -22.46 -2.44 -7.15
CA HIS A 299 -22.70 -2.02 -5.77
C HIS A 299 -21.49 -1.27 -5.18
N THR A 300 -21.74 -0.04 -4.71
CA THR A 300 -20.75 0.80 -4.03
C THR A 300 -20.80 0.60 -2.52
N GLN A 301 -19.69 0.14 -1.94
CA GLN A 301 -19.55 -0.12 -0.51
C GLN A 301 -19.45 1.21 0.27
N LYS A 302 -20.45 1.52 1.08
CA LYS A 302 -20.48 2.75 1.90
C LYS A 302 -19.61 2.68 3.15
N VAL A 303 -19.19 1.47 3.54
CA VAL A 303 -18.41 1.23 4.76
C VAL A 303 -17.33 0.21 4.45
N SER A 304 -16.06 0.57 4.69
CA SER A 304 -14.98 -0.40 4.78
C SER A 304 -14.70 -0.72 6.24
N LEU A 305 -14.93 -1.98 6.64
CA LEU A 305 -14.62 -2.47 8.00
C LEU A 305 -13.14 -2.25 8.35
N TYR A 306 -12.24 -2.42 7.38
CA TYR A 306 -10.81 -2.16 7.57
C TYR A 306 -10.53 -0.67 7.80
N THR A 307 -11.12 0.23 7.00
CA THR A 307 -10.93 1.68 7.17
C THR A 307 -11.47 2.15 8.52
N LYS A 308 -12.68 1.72 8.90
CA LYS A 308 -13.22 1.99 10.24
C LYS A 308 -12.37 1.40 11.38
N ALA A 309 -11.76 0.24 11.16
CA ALA A 309 -10.83 -0.35 12.13
C ALA A 309 -9.59 0.53 12.30
N MET A 310 -8.99 1.00 11.21
CA MET A 310 -7.82 1.87 11.25
C MET A 310 -8.14 3.27 11.80
N GLU A 311 -9.38 3.75 11.66
CA GLU A 311 -9.87 5.00 12.26
C GLU A 311 -10.15 4.89 13.78
N HIS A 312 -10.25 3.67 14.31
CA HIS A 312 -10.58 3.40 15.72
C HIS A 312 -9.62 2.37 16.34
N PRO A 313 -8.64 2.80 17.16
CA PRO A 313 -7.59 1.91 17.69
C PRO A 313 -8.09 0.64 18.38
N VAL A 314 -9.23 0.71 19.08
CA VAL A 314 -9.85 -0.42 19.79
C VAL A 314 -10.52 -1.42 18.82
N LEU A 315 -11.10 -0.94 17.73
CA LEU A 315 -11.71 -1.77 16.67
C LEU A 315 -10.64 -2.43 15.78
N ALA A 316 -9.50 -1.76 15.53
CA ALA A 316 -8.32 -2.38 14.94
C ALA A 316 -7.86 -3.59 15.76
N SER A 317 -7.75 -3.45 17.09
CA SER A 317 -7.37 -4.54 17.99
C SER A 317 -8.41 -5.66 18.00
N ALA A 318 -9.71 -5.35 17.95
CA ALA A 318 -10.78 -6.34 17.93
C ALA A 318 -10.88 -7.10 16.60
N ILE A 319 -10.58 -6.47 15.46
CA ILE A 319 -10.53 -7.14 14.15
C ILE A 319 -9.26 -7.96 13.99
N VAL A 320 -8.12 -7.51 14.54
CA VAL A 320 -6.90 -8.33 14.63
C VAL A 320 -7.13 -9.54 15.54
N ALA A 321 -7.81 -9.37 16.68
CA ALA A 321 -8.18 -10.48 17.56
C ALA A 321 -9.22 -11.42 16.92
N GLY A 322 -10.21 -10.88 16.21
CA GLY A 322 -11.27 -11.62 15.53
C GLY A 322 -10.78 -12.39 14.30
N LEU A 323 -9.91 -11.78 13.48
CA LEU A 323 -9.21 -12.47 12.38
C LEU A 323 -8.20 -13.48 12.92
N GLY A 324 -7.56 -13.20 14.07
CA GLY A 324 -6.71 -14.17 14.77
C GLY A 324 -7.49 -15.38 15.28
N LEU A 325 -8.71 -15.18 15.78
CA LEU A 325 -9.61 -16.26 16.24
C LEU A 325 -10.23 -17.05 15.08
N ALA A 326 -10.63 -16.37 14.00
CA ALA A 326 -11.19 -17.01 12.79
C ALA A 326 -10.11 -17.74 11.97
N ALA A 327 -8.92 -17.15 11.81
CA ALA A 327 -7.77 -17.84 11.23
C ALA A 327 -7.31 -18.99 12.14
N GLY A 328 -7.29 -18.80 13.46
CA GLY A 328 -6.93 -19.84 14.43
C GLY A 328 -7.92 -21.02 14.47
N THR A 329 -9.20 -20.81 14.14
CA THR A 329 -10.20 -21.89 14.03
C THR A 329 -10.19 -22.55 12.65
N LEU A 330 -9.92 -21.81 11.57
CA LEU A 330 -9.74 -22.36 10.23
C LEU A 330 -8.40 -23.12 10.07
N LEU A 331 -7.33 -22.66 10.74
CA LEU A 331 -6.02 -23.33 10.77
C LEU A 331 -6.03 -24.61 11.62
N LYS A 332 -6.92 -24.72 12.62
CA LYS A 332 -7.09 -25.96 13.41
C LYS A 332 -7.79 -27.09 12.66
N THR A 333 -8.37 -26.84 11.48
CA THR A 333 -9.17 -27.82 10.72
C THR A 333 -8.53 -28.27 9.41
N LEU A 334 -7.36 -27.74 9.03
CA LEU A 334 -6.61 -28.20 7.87
C LEU A 334 -5.33 -28.92 8.33
N PRO A 335 -5.13 -30.19 7.95
CA PRO A 335 -3.84 -30.85 8.19
C PRO A 335 -2.75 -30.09 7.43
N HIS A 336 -1.77 -29.55 8.15
CA HIS A 336 -0.60 -28.91 7.55
C HIS A 336 0.20 -29.97 6.76
N SER A 337 0.64 -29.62 5.55
CA SER A 337 1.77 -30.33 4.95
C SER A 337 3.02 -30.00 5.76
N PRO A 338 3.76 -31.01 6.26
CA PRO A 338 4.69 -30.83 7.37
C PRO A 338 5.98 -30.07 7.02
N ALA A 339 6.32 -29.90 5.73
CA ALA A 339 7.47 -29.12 5.29
C ALA A 339 7.31 -28.67 3.83
N THR A 340 7.97 -27.56 3.45
CA THR A 340 8.13 -27.15 2.05
C THR A 340 9.57 -27.42 1.60
N ILE A 341 9.75 -28.21 0.55
CA ILE A 341 11.06 -28.61 0.02
C ILE A 341 11.33 -27.89 -1.32
N THR A 342 12.48 -27.23 -1.49
CA THR A 342 12.85 -26.52 -2.73
C THR A 342 14.26 -26.87 -3.25
N GLY A 343 14.48 -26.84 -4.58
CA GLY A 343 15.80 -27.02 -5.26
C GLY A 343 15.85 -28.04 -6.43
N SER A 344 16.79 -27.89 -7.38
CA SER A 344 17.08 -28.81 -8.51
C SER A 344 18.45 -29.50 -8.37
N VAL A 345 18.63 -30.71 -8.94
CA VAL A 345 19.71 -31.66 -8.58
C VAL A 345 20.72 -31.92 -9.72
N ASP A 346 22.02 -31.79 -9.45
CA ASP A 346 23.13 -32.39 -10.25
C ASP A 346 23.65 -33.66 -9.55
N ALA A 347 23.72 -34.81 -10.22
CA ALA A 347 23.96 -36.11 -9.56
C ALA A 347 25.39 -36.32 -9.00
N THR A 348 26.35 -35.43 -9.30
CA THR A 348 27.78 -35.71 -9.13
C THR A 348 28.50 -34.95 -8.00
N ILE A 349 27.79 -34.08 -7.29
CA ILE A 349 28.33 -33.16 -6.28
C ILE A 349 27.79 -33.54 -4.88
N ALA A 350 28.62 -33.35 -3.84
CA ALA A 350 28.21 -33.51 -2.45
C ALA A 350 26.97 -32.66 -2.12
N LYS A 351 26.09 -33.16 -1.25
CA LYS A 351 24.77 -32.56 -0.99
C LYS A 351 24.72 -31.91 0.36
N ALA A 352 23.82 -30.95 0.53
CA ALA A 352 23.49 -30.41 1.83
C ALA A 352 21.98 -30.16 1.96
N LEU A 353 21.55 -29.98 3.20
CA LEU A 353 20.26 -29.45 3.59
C LEU A 353 20.47 -28.21 4.42
N HIS A 354 19.63 -27.21 4.16
CA HIS A 354 19.44 -26.09 5.06
C HIS A 354 17.97 -26.04 5.47
N ILE A 355 17.72 -26.27 6.76
CA ILE A 355 16.38 -26.24 7.34
C ILE A 355 16.21 -24.95 8.11
N HIS A 356 15.15 -24.21 7.83
CA HIS A 356 14.80 -22.98 8.54
C HIS A 356 13.63 -23.22 9.48
N LEU A 357 13.81 -22.79 10.73
CA LEU A 357 12.85 -22.93 11.80
C LEU A 357 12.58 -21.54 12.41
N GLU A 358 11.32 -21.21 12.63
CA GLU A 358 10.93 -20.01 13.37
C GLU A 358 10.11 -20.42 14.58
N ALA A 359 10.64 -20.19 15.76
CA ALA A 359 9.98 -20.49 17.01
C ALA A 359 8.73 -19.62 17.20
N ARG A 360 7.67 -20.20 17.74
CA ARG A 360 6.57 -19.41 18.28
C ARG A 360 7.07 -18.60 19.48
N PRO A 361 6.51 -17.40 19.72
CA PRO A 361 6.84 -16.63 20.91
C PRO A 361 6.64 -17.47 22.19
N GLY A 362 7.67 -17.55 23.03
CA GLY A 362 7.65 -18.34 24.26
C GLY A 362 8.10 -19.80 24.13
N HIS A 363 8.39 -20.28 22.92
CA HIS A 363 8.88 -21.64 22.64
C HIS A 363 10.34 -21.66 22.15
N GLU A 364 11.10 -20.58 22.37
CA GLU A 364 12.47 -20.45 21.86
C GLU A 364 13.45 -21.46 22.49
N GLU A 365 13.23 -21.82 23.76
CA GLU A 365 14.01 -22.87 24.44
C GLU A 365 13.56 -24.27 23.97
N ASP A 366 12.26 -24.49 23.79
CA ASP A 366 11.74 -25.78 23.29
C ASP A 366 12.24 -26.12 21.87
N VAL A 367 12.46 -25.11 21.02
CA VAL A 367 13.07 -25.30 19.69
C VAL A 367 14.56 -25.62 19.81
N GLN A 368 15.25 -25.15 20.85
CA GLN A 368 16.62 -25.56 21.11
C GLN A 368 16.67 -27.02 21.57
N ASP A 369 15.78 -27.43 22.48
CA ASP A 369 15.67 -28.83 22.91
C ASP A 369 15.30 -29.76 21.74
N LEU A 370 14.45 -29.29 20.82
CA LEU A 370 14.15 -30.00 19.57
C LEU A 370 15.42 -30.26 18.74
N LEU A 371 16.33 -29.28 18.63
CA LEU A 371 17.58 -29.44 17.90
C LEU A 371 18.50 -30.45 18.59
N ASP A 372 18.56 -30.45 19.92
CA ASP A 372 19.35 -31.40 20.70
C ASP A 372 18.81 -32.85 20.55
N ASP A 373 17.49 -33.01 20.56
CA ASP A 373 16.83 -34.31 20.33
C ASP A 373 17.09 -34.86 18.92
N ILE A 374 17.04 -33.98 17.90
CA ILE A 374 17.37 -34.34 16.53
C ILE A 374 18.83 -34.75 16.44
N LEU A 375 19.75 -33.97 17.01
CA LEU A 375 21.19 -34.27 17.02
C LEU A 375 21.48 -35.64 17.66
N ALA A 376 20.83 -35.96 18.78
CA ALA A 376 20.99 -37.23 19.48
C ALA A 376 20.60 -38.45 18.61
N CYS A 377 19.68 -38.26 17.66
CA CYS A 377 19.25 -39.30 16.72
C CYS A 377 20.15 -39.38 15.49
N VAL A 378 20.42 -38.23 14.85
CA VAL A 378 21.11 -38.17 13.55
C VAL A 378 22.62 -38.36 13.67
N GLY A 379 23.20 -38.08 14.84
CA GLY A 379 24.62 -38.34 15.11
C GLY A 379 25.02 -39.82 15.07
N ARG A 380 24.03 -40.74 15.02
CA ARG A 380 24.23 -42.19 14.87
C ARG A 380 23.81 -42.71 13.50
N GLU A 381 23.28 -41.86 12.62
CA GLU A 381 22.82 -42.26 11.30
C GLU A 381 24.03 -42.51 10.37
N PRO A 382 24.07 -43.64 9.64
CA PRO A 382 25.17 -43.91 8.73
C PRO A 382 25.13 -42.96 7.54
N ARG A 383 26.31 -42.49 7.11
CA ARG A 383 26.49 -41.63 5.91
C ARG A 383 25.87 -40.23 6.03
N THR A 384 25.69 -39.73 7.24
CA THR A 384 25.50 -38.31 7.53
C THR A 384 26.86 -37.62 7.69
N GLY A 385 26.99 -36.40 7.17
CA GLY A 385 28.20 -35.58 7.31
C GLY A 385 28.11 -34.67 8.54
N PRO A 386 28.88 -33.57 8.57
CA PRO A 386 28.79 -32.59 9.65
C PRO A 386 27.37 -32.02 9.79
N TRP A 387 26.86 -32.04 11.01
CA TRP A 387 25.53 -31.53 11.39
C TRP A 387 25.68 -30.33 12.32
N TYR A 388 24.94 -29.25 12.03
CA TYR A 388 24.95 -28.03 12.84
C TYR A 388 23.55 -27.54 13.10
N GLY A 389 23.21 -27.40 14.38
CA GLY A 389 22.11 -26.54 14.83
C GLY A 389 22.60 -25.11 14.93
N VAL A 390 21.88 -24.16 14.33
CA VAL A 390 22.26 -22.75 14.30
C VAL A 390 21.12 -21.86 14.78
N ARG A 391 21.47 -20.77 15.48
CA ARG A 391 20.53 -19.71 15.87
C ARG A 391 20.92 -18.43 15.14
N TYR A 392 19.99 -17.88 14.37
CA TYR A 392 20.17 -16.63 13.61
C TYR A 392 19.75 -15.41 14.41
N THR A 393 18.63 -15.53 15.14
CA THR A 393 18.05 -14.49 15.98
C THR A 393 17.45 -15.13 17.23
N ARG A 394 16.82 -14.34 18.10
CA ARG A 394 16.12 -14.89 19.28
C ARG A 394 15.05 -15.92 18.91
N THR A 395 14.33 -15.73 17.80
CA THR A 395 13.21 -16.59 17.39
C THR A 395 13.50 -17.41 16.14
N THR A 396 14.66 -17.24 15.49
CA THR A 396 14.98 -17.92 14.23
C THR A 396 16.18 -18.85 14.37
N PHE A 397 15.98 -20.08 13.93
CA PHE A 397 16.92 -21.19 14.05
C PHE A 397 17.08 -21.90 12.69
N GLY A 398 18.04 -22.81 12.61
CA GLY A 398 18.14 -23.71 11.49
C GLY A 398 19.02 -24.92 11.73
N ILE A 399 18.99 -25.83 10.76
CA ILE A 399 19.88 -27.00 10.68
C ILE A 399 20.66 -26.88 9.38
N PHE A 400 21.97 -27.03 9.46
CA PHE A 400 22.83 -27.20 8.28
C PHE A 400 23.51 -28.56 8.35
N GLU A 401 23.34 -29.37 7.32
CA GLU A 401 23.92 -30.69 7.26
C GLU A 401 24.39 -31.05 5.86
N ALA A 402 25.55 -31.72 5.77
CA ALA A 402 26.12 -32.19 4.52
C ALA A 402 26.02 -33.72 4.38
N PHE A 403 25.95 -34.20 3.14
CA PHE A 403 25.81 -35.61 2.77
C PHE A 403 26.75 -35.95 1.61
N PRO A 404 27.26 -37.20 1.54
CA PRO A 404 28.16 -37.63 0.48
C PRO A 404 27.47 -37.70 -0.89
N ASP A 405 26.16 -37.97 -0.93
CA ASP A 405 25.36 -38.09 -2.15
C ASP A 405 23.86 -37.89 -1.85
N ASP A 406 23.04 -37.85 -2.92
CA ASP A 406 21.60 -37.65 -2.77
C ASP A 406 20.88 -38.84 -2.11
N ALA A 407 21.38 -40.07 -2.29
CA ALA A 407 20.78 -41.24 -1.65
C ALA A 407 20.89 -41.16 -0.12
N ALA A 408 22.04 -40.71 0.40
CA ALA A 408 22.22 -40.43 1.81
C ALA A 408 21.30 -39.30 2.30
N ARG A 409 21.17 -38.21 1.53
CA ARG A 409 20.25 -37.10 1.84
C ARG A 409 18.78 -37.53 1.86
N GLN A 410 18.34 -38.37 0.92
CA GLN A 410 16.96 -38.88 0.91
C GLN A 410 16.69 -39.85 2.06
N ALA A 411 17.65 -40.72 2.38
CA ALA A 411 17.53 -41.62 3.53
C ALA A 411 17.40 -40.84 4.86
N HIS A 412 18.17 -39.76 5.00
CA HIS A 412 18.10 -38.86 6.16
C HIS A 412 16.75 -38.12 6.27
N LEU A 413 16.21 -37.62 5.15
CA LEU A 413 14.88 -36.99 5.11
C LEU A 413 13.74 -37.96 5.48
N GLY A 414 13.95 -39.27 5.34
CA GLY A 414 13.04 -40.32 5.82
C GLY A 414 13.39 -40.89 7.20
N GLY A 415 14.42 -40.35 7.86
CA GLY A 415 15.00 -40.85 9.10
C GLY A 415 14.29 -40.36 10.37
N ARG A 416 14.84 -40.75 11.53
CA ARG A 416 14.22 -40.45 12.83
C ARG A 416 14.31 -38.96 13.18
N GLY A 417 15.38 -38.28 12.77
CA GLY A 417 15.51 -36.83 12.95
C GLY A 417 14.43 -36.03 12.23
N ALA A 418 14.12 -36.39 10.98
CA ALA A 418 13.04 -35.78 10.21
C ALA A 418 11.66 -36.06 10.85
N ALA A 419 11.43 -37.28 11.36
CA ALA A 419 10.20 -37.62 12.06
C ALA A 419 10.00 -36.79 13.35
N ILE A 420 11.03 -36.63 14.18
CA ILE A 420 10.97 -35.80 15.40
C ILE A 420 10.69 -34.34 15.05
N LEU A 421 11.36 -33.81 14.02
CA LEU A 421 11.09 -32.48 13.51
C LEU A 421 9.62 -32.34 13.12
N MET A 422 9.09 -33.27 12.33
CA MET A 422 7.69 -33.24 11.89
C MET A 422 6.68 -33.35 13.04
N GLU A 423 6.93 -34.26 14.00
CA GLU A 423 6.07 -34.50 15.16
C GLU A 423 5.91 -33.24 16.03
N ARG A 424 6.99 -32.47 16.21
CA ARG A 424 7.02 -31.30 17.11
C ARG A 424 6.84 -29.96 16.40
N SER A 425 6.97 -29.91 15.07
CA SER A 425 6.92 -28.66 14.28
C SER A 425 5.61 -27.89 14.44
N ASN A 426 4.48 -28.58 14.51
CA ASN A 426 3.16 -27.93 14.57
C ASN A 426 2.91 -27.20 15.90
N ASP A 427 3.57 -27.64 16.97
CA ASP A 427 3.41 -27.06 18.30
C ASP A 427 4.42 -25.93 18.53
N LEU A 428 5.65 -26.11 18.05
CA LEU A 428 6.76 -25.24 18.38
C LEU A 428 7.02 -24.13 17.36
N LEU A 429 6.65 -24.31 16.09
CA LEU A 429 7.02 -23.38 15.02
C LEU A 429 5.87 -22.43 14.63
N ALA A 430 6.23 -21.17 14.42
CA ALA A 430 5.30 -20.12 13.97
C ALA A 430 4.84 -20.33 12.52
N ARG A 431 5.62 -21.08 11.74
CA ARG A 431 5.33 -21.50 10.37
C ARG A 431 5.96 -22.88 10.09
N PRO A 432 5.50 -23.61 9.06
CA PRO A 432 6.12 -24.88 8.68
C PRO A 432 7.62 -24.74 8.42
N ALA A 433 8.39 -25.76 8.79
CA ALA A 433 9.81 -25.81 8.51
C ALA A 433 10.06 -25.72 6.99
N ARG A 434 10.99 -24.84 6.58
CA ARG A 434 11.42 -24.75 5.18
C ARG A 434 12.69 -25.56 5.02
N ILE A 435 12.71 -26.48 4.07
CA ILE A 435 13.85 -27.36 3.80
C ILE A 435 14.39 -27.05 2.41
N ASP A 436 15.59 -26.48 2.36
CA ASP A 436 16.26 -26.13 1.12
C ASP A 436 17.30 -27.21 0.77
N LYS A 437 17.17 -27.83 -0.40
CA LYS A 437 18.13 -28.81 -0.92
C LYS A 437 19.26 -28.07 -1.61
N LEU A 438 20.49 -28.27 -1.11
CA LEU A 438 21.68 -27.56 -1.56
C LEU A 438 22.70 -28.52 -2.18
N ASP A 439 23.55 -27.96 -3.06
CA ASP A 439 24.75 -28.60 -3.58
C ASP A 439 25.98 -27.94 -2.94
N VAL A 440 26.88 -28.75 -2.38
CA VAL A 440 28.10 -28.28 -1.72
C VAL A 440 29.18 -28.11 -2.78
N LEU A 441 29.40 -26.86 -3.19
CA LEU A 441 30.35 -26.52 -4.25
C LEU A 441 31.82 -26.61 -3.80
N VAL A 442 32.10 -26.28 -2.53
CA VAL A 442 33.45 -26.30 -1.93
C VAL A 442 33.32 -26.65 -0.45
N SER A 443 34.19 -27.53 0.08
CA SER A 443 34.34 -27.74 1.52
C SER A 443 35.78 -28.07 1.87
N LYS A 444 36.22 -27.71 3.08
CA LYS A 444 37.60 -27.94 3.54
C LYS A 444 37.91 -29.42 3.81
N GLU A 445 36.88 -30.23 4.09
CA GLU A 445 37.01 -31.64 4.47
C GLU A 445 36.83 -32.64 3.28
N LEU A 446 36.24 -32.21 2.16
CA LEU A 446 36.02 -33.08 0.99
C LEU A 446 37.25 -33.24 0.06
N PHE A 447 38.38 -32.60 0.36
CA PHE A 447 39.62 -32.66 -0.45
C PHE A 447 40.56 -33.85 -0.14
N ALA A 448 40.15 -34.81 0.69
CA ALA A 448 40.99 -35.99 0.97
C ALA A 448 40.92 -37.11 -0.10
N GLY A 449 40.04 -37.02 -1.11
CA GLY A 449 39.74 -38.20 -1.94
C GLY A 449 39.55 -38.02 -3.45
N ARG A 450 39.52 -36.81 -4.02
CA ARG A 450 39.41 -36.64 -5.48
C ARG A 450 40.38 -35.60 -5.99
N SER A 451 41.29 -36.09 -6.85
CA SER A 451 42.35 -35.35 -7.53
C SER A 451 41.85 -34.03 -8.10
N ALA A 452 42.48 -32.95 -7.64
CA ALA A 452 42.29 -31.60 -8.17
C ALA A 452 42.62 -31.56 -9.67
N ARG A 453 41.62 -31.29 -10.50
CA ARG A 453 41.85 -30.61 -11.78
C ARG A 453 41.55 -29.14 -11.58
N VAL A 454 42.61 -28.41 -11.23
CA VAL A 454 42.68 -26.96 -11.43
C VAL A 454 42.61 -26.70 -12.94
N ARG A 455 41.67 -25.87 -13.38
CA ARG A 455 41.81 -25.13 -14.64
C ARG A 455 41.81 -23.64 -14.31
N ALA A 456 42.81 -22.98 -14.88
CA ALA A 456 43.09 -21.56 -14.81
C ALA A 456 42.02 -20.70 -15.50
#